data_AF-A0A536TCF6-F1
#
_entry.id   AF-A0A536TCF6-F1
#
_cell.length_a   1.000
_cell.length_b   1.000
_cell.length_c   1.000
_cell.angle_alpha   90.00
_cell.angle_beta   90.00
_cell.angle_gamma   90.00
#
_symmetry.space_group_name_H-M   'P 1'
#
loop_
_entity.id
_entity.type
_entity.pdbx_description
1 polymer ?
#
loop_
_entity_poly.entity_id
_entity_poly.type
_entity_poly.pdbx_seq_one_letter_code
_entity_poly.pdbx_strand_id
1 'polypeptide(L)'
;MSLFHLYAAVQIVPAQVIRPVHVGFVLLLVYLLFPIAPRFRNRLMWWDVVCAVLGVATIFYLLDGGDDIWDRNVVPTTLDVFFGVAFVLLVLEACRRTVGWIVGGVILAFLVYAFVGPWLPGQWTHRGYDLAGMSGFLYQTLEGIFGTTVEVSSSLIILFTIYGAFLQHSGAGKFFLDFS
;
A
#
# COMPACT_ATOMS: atom_id res chain seq x y z
N MET A 1 -0.86 -5.64 -13.21
CA MET A 1 0.07 -6.23 -12.21
C MET A 1 0.92 -7.36 -12.76
N SER A 2 0.34 -8.46 -13.24
CA SER A 2 1.12 -9.65 -13.59
C SER A 2 2.20 -9.39 -14.64
N LEU A 3 1.89 -8.68 -15.72
CA LEU A 3 2.88 -8.32 -16.75
C LEU A 3 4.03 -7.46 -16.20
N PHE A 4 3.72 -6.49 -15.34
CA PHE A 4 4.74 -5.62 -14.73
C PHE A 4 5.68 -6.41 -13.83
N HIS A 5 5.17 -7.30 -12.99
CA HIS A 5 6.02 -8.13 -12.12
C HIS A 5 6.82 -9.18 -12.88
N LEU A 6 6.28 -9.74 -13.98
CA LEU A 6 7.05 -10.61 -14.88
C LEU A 6 8.17 -9.84 -15.59
N TYR A 7 7.91 -8.61 -16.03
CA TYR A 7 8.94 -7.73 -16.58
C TYR A 7 10.02 -7.42 -15.53
N ALA A 8 9.62 -7.06 -14.31
CA ALA A 8 10.54 -6.77 -13.20
C ALA A 8 11.28 -8.01 -12.67
N ALA A 9 10.85 -9.23 -13.03
CA ALA A 9 11.60 -10.45 -12.76
C ALA A 9 12.73 -10.69 -13.77
N VAL A 10 12.58 -10.18 -15.00
CA VAL A 10 13.60 -10.29 -16.06
C VAL A 10 14.55 -9.10 -16.07
N GLN A 11 14.04 -7.91 -15.75
CA GLN A 11 14.81 -6.66 -15.70
C GLN A 11 15.05 -6.22 -14.25
N ILE A 12 16.16 -5.53 -14.00
CA ILE A 12 16.45 -4.98 -12.68
C ILE A 12 15.68 -3.67 -12.52
N VAL A 13 14.59 -3.72 -11.76
CA VAL A 13 13.78 -2.53 -11.43
C VAL A 13 14.09 -2.11 -10.00
N PRO A 14 14.40 -0.83 -9.73
CA PRO A 14 14.73 -0.36 -8.38
C PRO A 14 13.55 -0.50 -7.42
N ALA A 15 13.86 -0.67 -6.13
CA ALA A 15 12.87 -0.84 -5.06
C ALA A 15 11.89 0.33 -4.98
N GLN A 16 12.37 1.56 -5.23
CA GLN A 16 11.60 2.80 -5.28
C GLN A 16 10.53 2.80 -6.37
N VAL A 17 10.64 1.95 -7.38
CA VAL A 17 9.64 1.82 -8.45
C VAL A 17 8.76 0.60 -8.22
N ILE A 18 9.35 -0.58 -7.95
CA ILE A 18 8.58 -1.82 -7.86
C ILE A 18 7.58 -1.82 -6.70
N ARG A 19 7.95 -1.27 -5.53
CA ARG A 19 7.11 -1.30 -4.33
C ARG A 19 5.94 -0.33 -4.44
N PRO A 20 6.12 0.95 -4.82
CA PRO A 20 4.98 1.86 -4.99
C PRO A 20 4.05 1.44 -6.12
N VAL A 21 4.59 0.99 -7.26
CA VAL A 21 3.76 0.46 -8.35
C VAL A 21 2.95 -0.75 -7.88
N HIS A 22 3.55 -1.67 -7.14
CA HIS A 22 2.85 -2.81 -6.56
C HIS A 22 1.67 -2.36 -5.69
N VAL A 23 1.91 -1.47 -4.72
CA VAL A 23 0.84 -0.97 -3.84
C VAL A 23 -0.21 -0.18 -4.61
N GLY A 24 0.17 0.61 -5.60
CA GLY A 24 -0.77 1.40 -6.41
C GLY A 24 -1.80 0.54 -7.12
N PHE A 25 -1.34 -0.55 -7.73
CA PHE A 25 -2.27 -1.50 -8.33
C PHE A 25 -3.06 -2.29 -7.28
N VAL A 26 -2.48 -2.63 -6.11
CA VAL A 26 -3.25 -3.28 -5.03
C VAL A 26 -4.36 -2.36 -4.56
N LEU A 27 -4.10 -1.07 -4.34
CA LEU A 27 -5.12 -0.09 -3.98
C LEU A 27 -6.18 0.01 -5.06
N LEU A 28 -5.79 0.13 -6.34
CA LEU A 28 -6.73 0.13 -7.46
C LEU A 28 -7.66 -1.10 -7.40
N LEU A 29 -7.09 -2.30 -7.26
CA LEU A 29 -7.86 -3.55 -7.21
C LEU A 29 -8.73 -3.63 -5.95
N VAL A 30 -8.22 -3.20 -4.79
CA VAL A 30 -8.98 -3.22 -3.53
C VAL A 30 -10.22 -2.34 -3.64
N TYR A 31 -10.09 -1.12 -4.15
CA TYR A 31 -11.24 -0.22 -4.30
C TYR A 31 -12.24 -0.71 -5.37
N LEU A 32 -11.78 -1.38 -6.43
CA LEU A 32 -12.67 -1.93 -7.45
C LEU A 32 -13.36 -3.24 -7.03
N LEU A 33 -12.72 -4.06 -6.20
CA LEU A 33 -13.21 -5.41 -5.83
C LEU A 33 -13.90 -5.45 -4.47
N PHE A 34 -13.50 -4.61 -3.52
CA PHE A 34 -14.02 -4.61 -2.15
C PHE A 34 -14.84 -3.34 -1.88
N PRO A 35 -16.19 -3.43 -1.97
CA PRO A 35 -17.05 -2.28 -1.73
C PRO A 35 -17.05 -1.88 -0.26
N ILE A 36 -17.32 -0.60 -0.02
CA ILE A 36 -17.25 0.01 1.33
C ILE A 36 -18.13 -0.67 2.38
N ALA A 37 -19.24 -1.28 1.95
CA ALA A 37 -20.21 -1.96 2.79
C ALA A 37 -20.79 -3.19 2.07
N PRO A 38 -21.16 -4.26 2.81
CA PRO A 38 -21.74 -5.47 2.24
C PRO A 38 -23.05 -5.22 1.46
N ARG A 39 -23.75 -4.10 1.75
CA ARG A 39 -24.94 -3.66 1.01
C ARG A 39 -24.67 -3.36 -0.47
N PHE A 40 -23.43 -3.01 -0.82
CA PHE A 40 -23.06 -2.60 -2.18
C PHE A 40 -22.27 -3.68 -2.94
N ARG A 41 -22.34 -4.95 -2.50
CA ARG A 41 -21.55 -6.08 -3.04
C ARG A 41 -21.62 -6.25 -4.57
N ASN A 42 -22.72 -5.82 -5.21
CA ASN A 42 -22.95 -5.93 -6.65
C ASN A 42 -22.96 -4.59 -7.42
N ARG A 43 -22.53 -3.48 -6.80
CA ARG A 43 -22.52 -2.17 -7.48
C ARG A 43 -21.22 -1.45 -7.23
N LEU A 44 -20.53 -1.11 -8.32
CA LEU A 44 -19.40 -0.19 -8.28
C LEU A 44 -19.94 1.21 -7.98
N MET A 45 -19.59 1.75 -6.82
CA MET A 45 -19.98 3.10 -6.45
C MET A 45 -18.95 4.11 -6.97
N TRP A 46 -19.42 5.30 -7.33
CA TRP A 46 -18.53 6.35 -7.84
C TRP A 46 -17.46 6.77 -6.83
N TRP A 47 -17.75 6.71 -5.53
CA TRP A 47 -16.78 6.96 -4.46
C TRP A 47 -15.61 5.96 -4.49
N ASP A 48 -15.89 4.69 -4.79
CA ASP A 48 -14.86 3.66 -4.89
C ASP A 48 -13.95 3.93 -6.09
N VAL A 49 -14.52 4.40 -7.21
CA VAL A 49 -13.74 4.84 -8.38
C VAL A 49 -12.89 6.05 -8.04
N VAL A 50 -13.43 7.05 -7.33
CA VAL A 50 -12.66 8.22 -6.89
C VAL A 50 -11.50 7.82 -5.98
N CYS A 51 -11.73 6.94 -5.01
CA CYS A 51 -10.65 6.43 -4.14
C CYS A 51 -9.61 5.62 -4.93
N ALA A 52 -10.04 4.82 -5.92
CA ALA A 52 -9.13 4.09 -6.79
C ALA A 52 -8.24 5.04 -7.61
N VAL A 53 -8.84 6.08 -8.21
CA VAL A 53 -8.13 7.11 -8.99
C VAL A 53 -7.19 7.90 -8.10
N LEU A 54 -7.61 8.29 -6.89
CA LEU A 54 -6.75 8.97 -5.92
C LEU A 54 -5.58 8.08 -5.49
N GLY A 55 -5.80 6.78 -5.28
CA GLY A 55 -4.73 5.81 -5.00
C GLY A 55 -3.69 5.78 -6.12
N VAL A 56 -4.13 5.70 -7.37
CA VAL A 56 -3.21 5.77 -8.52
C VAL A 56 -2.51 7.13 -8.59
N ALA A 57 -3.23 8.23 -8.35
CA ALA A 57 -2.64 9.57 -8.37
C ALA A 57 -1.55 9.76 -7.31
N THR A 58 -1.74 9.20 -6.10
CA THR A 58 -0.69 9.23 -5.07
C THR A 58 0.56 8.48 -5.51
N ILE A 59 0.43 7.32 -6.16
CA ILE A 59 1.63 6.60 -6.63
C ILE A 59 2.26 7.29 -7.84
N PHE A 60 1.44 7.84 -8.74
CA PHE A 60 1.94 8.61 -9.88
C PHE A 60 2.76 9.82 -9.43
N TYR A 61 2.26 10.60 -8.46
CA TYR A 61 3.00 11.73 -7.89
C TYR A 61 4.35 11.29 -7.29
N LEU A 62 4.38 10.17 -6.57
CA LEU A 62 5.61 9.63 -6.00
C LEU A 62 6.65 9.25 -7.08
N LEU A 63 6.19 8.71 -8.20
CA LEU A 63 7.09 8.28 -9.29
C LEU A 63 7.53 9.45 -10.17
N ASP A 64 6.65 10.42 -10.42
CA ASP A 64 6.94 11.64 -11.19
C ASP A 64 7.96 12.53 -10.46
N GLY A 65 7.91 12.54 -9.12
CA GLY A 65 8.86 13.26 -8.27
C GLY A 65 10.32 12.75 -8.33
N GLY A 66 10.57 11.58 -8.93
CA GLY A 66 11.93 11.06 -9.15
C GLY A 66 12.71 10.84 -7.85
N ASP A 67 14.02 11.11 -7.88
CA ASP A 67 14.91 10.94 -6.72
C ASP A 67 14.68 12.03 -5.65
N ASP A 68 14.36 13.25 -6.08
CA ASP A 68 14.16 14.41 -5.21
C ASP A 68 13.08 14.17 -4.15
N ILE A 69 12.03 13.41 -4.47
CA ILE A 69 10.94 13.15 -3.53
C ILE A 69 11.37 12.25 -2.36
N TRP A 70 12.34 11.36 -2.59
CA TRP A 70 12.86 10.45 -1.57
C TRP A 70 13.81 11.16 -0.61
N ASP A 71 14.62 12.09 -1.13
CA ASP A 71 15.59 12.85 -0.34
C ASP A 71 14.92 13.88 0.59
N ARG A 72 13.68 14.28 0.26
CA ARG A 72 12.92 15.30 1.01
C ARG A 72 12.08 14.76 2.16
N ASN A 73 12.22 13.48 2.51
CA ASN A 73 11.42 12.83 3.55
C ASN A 73 11.47 13.53 4.93
N VAL A 74 12.55 14.28 5.23
CA VAL A 74 12.69 15.04 6.49
C VAL A 74 11.95 16.39 6.46
N VAL A 75 11.88 17.03 5.30
CA VAL A 75 11.24 18.36 5.12
C VAL A 75 10.34 18.35 3.87
N PRO A 76 9.22 17.59 3.90
CA PRO A 76 8.31 17.50 2.76
C PRO A 76 7.61 18.81 2.46
N THR A 77 7.30 19.05 1.19
CA THR A 77 6.47 20.19 0.78
C THR A 77 5.01 20.00 1.17
N THR A 78 4.23 21.08 1.13
CA THR A 78 2.78 21.02 1.32
C THR A 78 2.10 20.03 0.37
N LEU A 79 2.59 19.87 -0.87
CA LEU A 79 2.06 18.89 -1.82
C LEU A 79 2.43 17.46 -1.42
N ASP A 80 3.67 17.23 -1.01
CA ASP A 80 4.12 15.92 -0.53
C ASP A 80 3.33 15.47 0.70
N VAL A 81 3.08 16.39 1.63
CA VAL A 81 2.24 16.13 2.82
C VAL A 81 0.80 15.81 2.41
N PHE A 82 0.24 16.54 1.44
CA PHE A 82 -1.12 16.28 0.96
C PHE A 82 -1.25 14.87 0.36
N PHE A 83 -0.36 14.50 -0.56
CA PHE A 83 -0.38 13.17 -1.18
C PHE A 83 -0.03 12.07 -0.18
N GLY A 84 0.90 12.32 0.74
CA GLY A 84 1.26 11.37 1.80
C GLY A 84 0.12 11.10 2.77
N VAL A 85 -0.57 12.14 3.25
CA VAL A 85 -1.74 11.98 4.11
C VAL A 85 -2.89 11.30 3.36
N ALA A 86 -3.15 11.69 2.11
CA ALA A 86 -4.16 11.03 1.28
C ALA A 86 -3.84 9.54 1.11
N PHE A 87 -2.58 9.19 0.84
CA PHE A 87 -2.13 7.82 0.71
C PHE A 87 -2.32 7.02 2.01
N VAL A 88 -1.91 7.56 3.16
CA VAL A 88 -2.09 6.90 4.47
C VAL A 88 -3.57 6.64 4.75
N LEU A 89 -4.45 7.61 4.49
CA LEU A 89 -5.89 7.43 4.67
C LEU A 89 -6.47 6.38 3.73
N LEU A 90 -6.02 6.35 2.46
CA LEU A 90 -6.44 5.35 1.48
C LEU A 90 -5.97 3.94 1.87
N VAL A 91 -4.77 3.80 2.43
CA VAL A 91 -4.25 2.51 2.93
C VAL A 91 -5.02 2.05 4.15
N LEU A 92 -5.32 2.96 5.09
CA LEU A 92 -6.12 2.64 6.28
C LEU A 92 -7.53 2.17 5.91
N GLU A 93 -8.17 2.85 4.97
CA GLU A 93 -9.49 2.49 4.46
C GLU A 93 -9.46 1.17 3.67
N ALA A 94 -8.43 0.94 2.86
CA ALA A 94 -8.21 -0.34 2.17
C ALA A 94 -8.01 -1.49 3.16
N CYS A 95 -7.29 -1.27 4.26
CA CYS A 95 -7.12 -2.24 5.34
C CYS A 95 -8.46 -2.55 6.03
N ARG A 96 -9.27 -1.52 6.31
CA ARG A 96 -10.62 -1.68 6.89
C ARG A 96 -11.53 -2.52 5.99
N ARG A 97 -11.45 -2.34 4.67
CA ARG A 97 -12.27 -3.07 3.68
C ARG A 97 -11.87 -4.53 3.51
N THR A 98 -10.58 -4.83 3.61
CA THR A 98 -10.03 -6.17 3.33
C THR A 98 -9.91 -7.05 4.58
N VAL A 99 -9.42 -6.49 5.69
CA VAL A 99 -9.14 -7.23 6.93
C VAL A 99 -10.20 -6.96 8.00
N GLY A 100 -10.76 -5.75 8.03
CA GLY A 100 -11.85 -5.36 8.93
C GLY A 100 -11.45 -4.29 9.95
N TRP A 101 -12.42 -3.92 10.79
CA TRP A 101 -12.31 -2.81 11.73
C TRP A 101 -11.28 -3.00 12.84
N ILE A 102 -11.00 -4.25 13.25
CA ILE A 102 -10.07 -4.52 14.36
C ILE A 102 -8.67 -4.04 13.99
N VAL A 103 -8.16 -4.45 12.82
CA VAL A 103 -6.81 -4.08 12.39
C VAL A 103 -6.73 -2.59 12.09
N GLY A 104 -7.72 -2.01 11.40
CA GLY A 104 -7.78 -0.56 11.18
C GLY A 104 -7.79 0.25 12.48
N GLY A 105 -8.53 -0.21 13.49
CA GLY A 105 -8.57 0.42 14.82
C GLY A 105 -7.23 0.38 15.55
N VAL A 106 -6.52 -0.76 15.48
CA VAL A 106 -5.17 -0.89 16.06
C VAL A 106 -4.19 0.06 15.37
N ILE A 107 -4.19 0.11 14.02
CA ILE A 107 -3.33 1.03 13.26
C ILE A 107 -3.63 2.48 13.64
N LEU A 108 -4.91 2.85 13.71
CA LEU A 108 -5.33 4.19 14.08
C LEU A 108 -4.87 4.55 15.50
N ALA A 109 -4.93 3.62 16.45
CA ALA A 109 -4.45 3.84 17.81
C ALA A 109 -2.93 4.13 17.85
N PHE A 110 -2.13 3.39 17.08
CA PHE A 110 -0.68 3.65 16.97
C PHE A 110 -0.37 4.97 16.24
N LEU A 111 -1.14 5.33 15.22
CA LEU A 111 -1.01 6.64 14.57
C LEU A 111 -1.32 7.76 15.56
N VAL A 112 -2.41 7.67 16.32
CA VAL A 112 -2.77 8.65 17.36
C VAL A 112 -1.68 8.73 18.43
N TYR A 113 -1.16 7.58 18.89
CA TYR A 113 -0.06 7.53 19.85
C TYR A 113 1.16 8.32 19.35
N ALA A 114 1.51 8.19 18.07
CA ALA A 114 2.65 8.90 17.50
C ALA A 114 2.50 10.45 17.51
N PHE A 115 1.27 10.97 17.51
CA PHE A 115 1.00 12.41 17.63
C PHE A 115 0.84 12.87 19.08
N VAL A 116 0.22 12.04 19.93
CA VAL A 116 -0.14 12.40 21.32
C VAL A 116 1.01 12.22 22.32
N GLY A 117 2.15 11.68 21.86
CA GLY A 117 3.38 11.48 22.65
C GLY A 117 3.73 12.57 23.70
N PRO A 118 3.70 13.87 23.37
CA PRO A 118 4.07 14.93 24.31
C PRO A 118 3.10 15.09 25.50
N TRP A 119 1.85 14.65 25.34
CA TRP A 119 0.80 14.79 26.35
C TRP A 119 0.60 13.52 27.18
N LEU A 120 1.35 12.45 26.90
CA LEU A 120 1.26 11.18 27.63
C LEU A 120 2.05 11.24 28.94
N PRO A 121 1.64 10.46 29.97
CA PRO A 121 2.30 10.44 31.27
C PRO A 121 3.67 9.75 31.23
N GLY A 122 4.67 10.39 31.85
CA GLY A 122 6.01 9.89 32.19
C GLY A 122 6.61 8.83 31.26
N GLN A 123 6.37 7.57 31.58
CA GLN A 123 6.96 6.40 30.90
C GLN A 123 6.52 6.23 29.43
N TRP A 124 5.45 6.89 28.99
CA TRP A 124 4.93 6.82 27.62
C TRP A 124 5.18 8.11 26.83
N THR A 125 5.87 9.10 27.42
CA THR A 125 6.14 10.38 26.79
C THR A 125 7.23 10.26 25.72
N HIS A 126 7.01 10.88 24.57
CA HIS A 126 8.04 11.11 23.55
C HIS A 126 7.83 12.46 22.87
N ARG A 127 8.78 12.90 22.03
CA ARG A 127 8.78 14.23 21.40
C ARG A 127 7.53 14.56 20.56
N GLY A 128 6.73 13.55 20.21
CA GLY A 128 5.69 13.63 19.19
C GLY A 128 6.29 13.78 17.79
N TYR A 129 5.52 13.35 16.79
CA TYR A 129 5.85 13.60 15.40
C TYR A 129 4.94 14.69 14.84
N ASP A 130 5.50 15.59 14.03
CA ASP A 130 4.68 16.52 13.26
C ASP A 130 4.08 15.82 12.03
N LEU A 131 2.94 16.31 11.54
CA LEU A 131 2.22 15.73 10.41
C LEU A 131 3.11 15.63 9.17
N ALA A 132 3.91 16.67 8.90
CA ALA A 132 4.82 16.70 7.77
C ALA A 132 5.86 15.58 7.87
N GLY A 133 6.60 15.51 8.97
CA GLY A 133 7.61 14.48 9.19
C GLY A 133 7.06 13.06 9.22
N MET A 134 5.88 12.85 9.82
CA MET A 134 5.21 11.54 9.82
C MET A 134 4.78 11.13 8.40
N SER A 135 4.20 12.05 7.63
CA SER A 135 3.79 11.77 6.26
C SER A 135 5.01 11.44 5.37
N GLY A 136 6.10 12.20 5.49
CA GLY A 136 7.35 11.94 4.79
C GLY A 136 7.94 10.57 5.16
N PHE A 137 7.99 10.23 6.44
CA PHE A 137 8.45 8.91 6.87
C PHE A 137 7.58 7.77 6.30
N LEU A 138 6.25 7.86 6.37
CA LEU A 138 5.36 6.79 5.95
C LEU A 138 5.27 6.62 4.42
N TYR A 139 5.39 7.72 3.65
CA TYR A 139 5.13 7.75 2.22
C TYR A 139 6.39 7.91 1.36
N GLN A 140 7.42 8.63 1.82
CA GLN A 140 8.64 8.91 1.06
C GLN A 140 9.85 8.08 1.54
N THR A 141 9.62 6.99 2.28
CA THR A 141 10.69 6.07 2.68
C THR A 141 10.34 4.61 2.38
N LEU A 142 11.39 3.78 2.26
CA LEU A 142 11.27 2.33 2.15
C LEU A 142 11.26 1.63 3.51
N GLU A 143 11.16 2.39 4.61
CA GLU A 143 11.01 1.89 5.98
C GLU A 143 9.58 2.05 6.51
N GLY A 144 8.82 2.98 5.92
CA GLY A 144 7.41 3.21 6.20
C GLY A 144 6.48 2.17 5.54
N ILE A 145 5.44 2.65 4.85
CA ILE A 145 4.43 1.76 4.23
C ILE A 145 5.06 0.88 3.15
N PHE A 146 6.07 1.36 2.44
CA PHE A 146 6.81 0.60 1.42
C PHE A 146 7.91 -0.30 2.01
N GLY A 147 7.76 -0.70 3.28
CA GLY A 147 8.69 -1.53 4.04
C GLY A 147 8.92 -2.94 3.50
N THR A 148 9.60 -3.74 4.33
CA THR A 148 9.98 -5.13 4.03
C THR A 148 8.78 -6.04 3.74
N THR A 149 7.60 -5.75 4.32
CA THR A 149 6.37 -6.49 4.04
C THR A 149 5.92 -6.32 2.59
N VAL A 150 5.97 -5.09 2.06
CA VAL A 150 5.69 -4.79 0.65
C VAL A 150 6.80 -5.31 -0.25
N GLU A 151 8.05 -5.26 0.19
CA GLU A 151 9.17 -5.86 -0.52
C GLU A 151 8.96 -7.35 -0.80
N VAL A 152 8.66 -8.13 0.25
CA VAL A 152 8.41 -9.58 0.11
C VAL A 152 7.16 -9.83 -0.74
N SER A 153 6.12 -9.02 -0.59
CA SER A 153 4.89 -9.14 -1.38
C SER A 153 5.11 -8.90 -2.88
N SER A 154 5.85 -7.84 -3.21
CA SER A 154 6.10 -7.38 -4.59
C SER A 154 7.18 -8.17 -5.34
N SER A 155 8.09 -8.83 -4.62
CA SER A 155 9.15 -9.64 -5.22
C SER A 155 8.79 -11.13 -5.30
N LEU A 156 8.25 -11.69 -4.23
CA LEU A 156 8.13 -13.14 -4.06
C LEU A 156 6.67 -13.62 -4.12
N ILE A 157 5.78 -13.04 -3.30
CA ILE A 157 4.39 -13.53 -3.17
C ILE A 157 3.62 -13.41 -4.49
N ILE A 158 3.79 -12.28 -5.19
CA ILE A 158 3.11 -12.05 -6.46
C ILE A 158 3.55 -13.05 -7.54
N LEU A 159 4.84 -13.39 -7.60
CA LEU A 159 5.36 -14.33 -8.60
C LEU A 159 4.84 -15.75 -8.34
N PHE A 160 4.81 -16.18 -7.08
CA PHE A 160 4.18 -17.45 -6.71
C PHE A 160 2.69 -17.48 -7.03
N THR A 161 1.98 -16.37 -6.84
CA THR A 161 0.55 -16.26 -7.17
C THR A 161 0.33 -16.38 -8.68
N ILE A 162 1.17 -15.73 -9.50
CA ILE A 162 1.12 -15.83 -10.97
C ILE A 162 1.40 -17.26 -11.42
N TYR A 163 2.46 -17.87 -10.90
CA TYR A 163 2.82 -19.26 -11.23
C TYR A 163 1.73 -20.26 -10.82
N GLY A 164 1.16 -20.09 -9.62
CA GLY A 164 0.04 -20.91 -9.15
C GLY A 164 -1.19 -20.81 -10.06
N ALA A 165 -1.56 -19.59 -10.47
CA ALA A 165 -2.65 -19.38 -11.42
C ALA A 165 -2.37 -20.03 -12.79
N PHE A 166 -1.13 -19.96 -13.27
CA PHE A 166 -0.72 -20.62 -14.51
C PHE A 166 -0.79 -22.16 -14.42
N LEU A 167 -0.32 -22.76 -13.32
CA LEU A 167 -0.42 -24.21 -13.09
C LEU A 167 -1.86 -24.70 -12.99
N GLN A 168 -2.73 -23.91 -12.36
CA GLN A 168 -4.15 -24.23 -12.22
C GLN A 168 -4.86 -24.23 -13.58
N HIS A 169 -4.55 -23.25 -14.46
CA HIS A 169 -5.15 -23.15 -15.79
C HIS A 169 -4.53 -24.06 -16.84
N SER A 170 -3.25 -24.39 -16.74
CA SER A 170 -2.57 -25.33 -17.65
C SER A 170 -2.93 -26.79 -17.41
N GLY A 171 -3.67 -27.12 -16.35
CA GLY A 171 -4.07 -28.48 -16.02
C GLY A 171 -2.95 -29.32 -15.37
N ALA A 172 -1.74 -28.78 -15.25
CA ALA A 172 -0.62 -29.42 -14.56
C ALA A 172 -0.96 -29.72 -13.09
N GLY A 173 -1.72 -28.85 -12.42
CA GLY A 173 -2.19 -29.11 -11.06
C GLY A 173 -3.10 -30.35 -10.96
N LYS A 174 -3.95 -30.62 -11.95
CA LYS A 174 -4.78 -31.83 -12.01
C LYS A 174 -3.94 -33.06 -12.34
N PHE A 175 -2.99 -32.92 -13.26
CA PHE A 175 -2.06 -34.00 -13.61
C PHE A 175 -1.29 -34.55 -12.39
N PHE A 176 -0.80 -33.68 -11.50
CA PHE A 176 -0.13 -34.14 -10.27
C PHE A 176 -1.09 -34.73 -9.23
N LEU A 177 -2.34 -34.25 -9.16
CA LEU A 177 -3.36 -34.79 -8.26
C LEU A 177 -3.88 -36.16 -8.71
N ASP A 178 -4.03 -36.37 -10.02
CA ASP A 178 -4.52 -37.63 -10.61
C ASP A 178 -3.46 -38.74 -10.60
N PHE A 179 -2.18 -38.41 -10.40
CA PHE A 179 -1.06 -39.36 -10.35
C PHE A 179 -0.73 -39.85 -8.93
N SER A 180 -1.28 -39.23 -7.89
CA SER A 180 -1.14 -39.63 -6.48
C SER A 180 -2.29 -40.50 -6.01
#